data_AF-A0A8S9LMV2-F1
#
_entry.id   AF-A0A8S9LMV2-F1
#
_cell.length_a   1.000
_cell.length_b   1.000
_cell.length_c   1.000
_cell.angle_alpha   90.00
_cell.angle_beta   90.00
_cell.angle_gamma   90.00
#
_symmetry.space_group_name_H-M   'P 1'
#
loop_
_entity.id
_entity.type
_entity.pdbx_description
1 polymer ?
#
loop_
_entity_poly.entity_id
_entity_poly.type
_entity_poly.pdbx_seq_one_letter_code
_entity_poly.pdbx_strand_id
1 'polypeptide(L)'
;MLLILSKVIEYCKKHVVLPDGDSSSSSREELKAWDAEFMKTDQSTIFNLILAANFLNIKNLLDLGCQTVADMITENQWAFE
;
A
#
# COMPACT_ATOMS: atom_id res chain seq x y z
N MET A 1 0.50 -16.01 8.57
CA MET A 1 0.78 -15.03 9.64
C MET A 1 2.15 -14.36 9.48
N LEU A 2 3.27 -15.10 9.40
CA LEU A 2 4.61 -14.52 9.20
C LEU A 2 4.78 -13.70 7.89
N LEU A 3 4.03 -14.07 6.85
CA LEU A 3 4.06 -13.37 5.55
C LEU A 3 3.60 -11.91 5.65
N ILE A 4 2.64 -11.61 6.51
CA ILE A 4 2.10 -10.24 6.65
C ILE A 4 3.13 -9.32 7.29
N LEU A 5 3.79 -9.78 8.35
CA LEU A 5 4.86 -9.02 9.00
C LEU A 5 6.02 -8.76 8.04
N SER A 6 6.38 -9.75 7.20
CA SER A 6 7.42 -9.58 6.17
C SER A 6 7.06 -8.48 5.18
N LYS A 7 5.81 -8.45 4.67
CA LYS A 7 5.34 -7.41 3.75
C LYS A 7 5.28 -6.03 4.41
N VAL A 8 4.89 -5.95 5.69
CA VAL A 8 4.94 -4.68 6.44
C VAL A 8 6.37 -4.16 6.54
N ILE A 9 7.34 -5.02 6.84
CA ILE A 9 8.76 -4.65 6.90
C ILE A 9 9.27 -4.20 5.53
N GLU A 10 8.89 -4.89 4.46
CA GLU A 10 9.21 -4.51 3.08
C GLU A 10 8.69 -3.11 2.74
N TYR A 11 7.42 -2.85 3.04
CA TYR A 11 6.80 -1.53 2.86
C TYR A 11 7.58 -0.44 3.61
N CYS A 12 7.88 -0.68 4.90
CA CYS A 12 8.62 0.28 5.72
C CYS A 12 10.01 0.54 5.14
N LYS A 13 10.74 -0.49 4.71
CA LYS A 13 12.06 -0.33 4.09
C LYS A 13 12.01 0.51 2.81
N LYS A 14 10.98 0.33 1.98
CA LYS A 14 10.81 1.13 0.76
C LYS A 14 10.51 2.60 1.09
N HIS A 15 9.71 2.86 2.13
CA HIS A 15 9.22 4.19 2.49
C HIS A 15 10.10 4.97 3.48
N VAL A 16 11.05 4.31 4.14
CA VAL A 16 12.08 4.95 4.99
C VAL A 16 13.22 5.54 4.15
N VAL A 17 13.41 5.10 2.91
CA VAL A 17 14.52 5.51 2.02
C VAL A 17 14.26 6.84 1.31
N LEU A 18 13.29 7.64 1.78
CA LEU A 18 13.25 9.07 1.45
C LEU A 18 13.92 9.86 2.59
N PRO A 19 15.25 10.05 2.57
CA PRO A 19 15.84 11.12 3.35
C PRO A 19 15.27 12.45 2.83
N ASP A 20 15.14 13.43 3.72
CA ASP A 20 14.52 14.75 3.54
C ASP A 20 15.10 15.66 2.42
N GLY A 21 15.53 15.13 1.27
CA GLY A 21 16.31 15.87 0.28
C GLY A 21 16.13 15.50 -1.19
N ASP A 22 15.53 14.35 -1.55
CA ASP A 22 15.25 14.03 -2.97
C ASP A 22 13.74 14.02 -3.23
N SER A 23 13.17 15.21 -3.13
CA SER A 23 11.77 15.50 -3.47
C SER A 23 11.56 15.74 -4.96
N SER A 24 12.36 15.09 -5.82
CA SER A 24 12.12 15.11 -7.27
C SER A 24 10.76 14.49 -7.59
N SER A 25 10.08 15.00 -8.62
CA SER A 25 8.80 14.45 -9.08
C SER A 25 8.92 12.97 -9.46
N SER A 26 10.06 12.59 -10.06
CA SER A 26 10.37 11.23 -10.47
C SER A 26 10.39 10.24 -9.30
N SER A 27 11.00 10.58 -8.16
CA SER A 27 11.04 9.70 -6.98
C SER A 27 9.65 9.43 -6.39
N ARG A 28 8.73 10.40 -6.48
CA ARG A 28 7.33 10.24 -6.04
C ARG A 28 6.53 9.35 -7.00
N GLU A 29 6.76 9.48 -8.30
CA GLU A 29 6.12 8.65 -9.32
C GLU A 29 6.57 7.19 -9.22
N GLU A 30 7.87 6.97 -9.00
CA GLU A 30 8.43 5.63 -8.77
C GLU A 30 7.85 4.96 -7.52
N LEU A 31 7.65 5.71 -6.43
CA LEU A 31 7.00 5.18 -5.23
C LEU A 31 5.55 4.82 -5.47
N LYS A 32 4.78 5.67 -6.15
CA LYS A 32 3.39 5.36 -6.51
C LYS A 32 3.28 4.10 -7.38
N ALA A 33 4.18 3.95 -8.36
CA ALA A 33 4.22 2.76 -9.19
C ALA A 33 4.55 1.50 -8.38
N TRP A 34 5.49 1.63 -7.43
CA TRP A 34 5.83 0.54 -6.52
C TRP A 34 4.67 0.19 -5.58
N ASP A 35 3.97 1.18 -5.03
CA ASP A 35 2.80 0.98 -4.17
C ASP A 35 1.68 0.23 -4.89
N ALA A 36 1.41 0.62 -6.14
CA ALA A 36 0.43 -0.07 -6.98
C ALA A 36 0.82 -1.55 -7.19
N GLU A 37 2.09 -1.83 -7.47
CA GLU A 37 2.57 -3.21 -7.63
C GLU A 37 2.56 -3.99 -6.31
N PHE A 38 2.93 -3.35 -5.21
CA PHE A 38 2.91 -3.93 -3.87
C PHE A 38 1.51 -4.38 -3.46
N MET A 39 0.48 -3.63 -3.86
CA MET A 39 -0.93 -3.92 -3.61
C MET A 39 -1.58 -4.89 -4.62
N LYS A 40 -0.88 -5.31 -5.68
CA LYS A 40 -1.33 -6.40 -6.58
C LYS A 40 -1.15 -7.77 -5.91
N THR A 41 -1.90 -8.00 -4.85
CA THR A 41 -1.95 -9.26 -4.12
C THR A 41 -3.41 -9.63 -3.88
N ASP A 42 -3.68 -10.78 -3.26
CA ASP A 42 -5.04 -11.21 -3.02
C ASP A 42 -5.74 -10.34 -1.95
N GLN A 43 -7.07 -10.23 -2.05
CA GLN A 43 -7.87 -9.40 -1.15
C GLN A 43 -7.66 -9.76 0.33
N SER A 44 -7.50 -11.06 0.64
CA SER A 44 -7.26 -11.51 2.02
C SER A 44 -5.93 -10.98 2.54
N THR A 45 -4.87 -10.97 1.73
CA THR A 45 -3.59 -10.34 2.08
C THR A 45 -3.75 -8.84 2.30
N ILE A 46 -4.52 -8.12 1.47
CA ILE A 46 -4.77 -6.68 1.63
C ILE A 46 -5.50 -6.39 2.97
N PHE A 47 -6.57 -7.14 3.29
CA PHE A 47 -7.26 -6.98 4.57
C PHE A 47 -6.36 -7.26 5.77
N ASN A 48 -5.52 -8.30 5.69
CA ASN A 48 -4.57 -8.60 6.76
C ASN A 48 -3.48 -7.51 6.87
N LEU A 49 -3.06 -6.91 5.76
CA LEU A 49 -2.15 -5.75 5.76
C LEU A 49 -2.78 -4.52 6.41
N ILE A 50 -4.05 -4.22 6.11
CA ILE A 50 -4.82 -3.13 6.75
C ILE A 50 -4.89 -3.34 8.27
N LEU A 51 -5.23 -4.55 8.72
CA LEU A 51 -5.29 -4.87 10.15
C LEU A 51 -3.92 -4.73 10.84
N ALA A 52 -2.86 -5.23 10.21
CA ALA A 52 -1.50 -5.10 10.72
C ALA A 52 -1.03 -3.65 10.77
N ALA A 53 -1.33 -2.86 9.72
CA ALA A 53 -0.98 -1.44 9.66
C ALA A 53 -1.71 -0.63 10.73
N ASN A 54 -2.98 -0.94 10.97
CA ASN A 54 -3.76 -0.33 12.06
C ASN A 54 -3.19 -0.70 13.44
N PHE A 55 -2.86 -1.97 13.67
CA PHE A 55 -2.27 -2.43 14.93
C PHE A 55 -0.90 -1.80 15.21
N LEU A 56 -0.06 -1.68 14.18
CA LEU A 56 1.29 -1.11 14.26
C LEU A 56 1.33 0.42 14.11
N ASN A 57 0.17 1.06 13.91
CA ASN A 57 0.01 2.50 13.71
C ASN A 57 0.83 3.07 12.53
N ILE A 58 0.84 2.38 11.39
CA ILE A 58 1.53 2.80 10.16
C ILE A 58 0.50 3.46 9.22
N LYS A 59 0.26 4.76 9.42
CA LYS A 59 -0.80 5.51 8.73
C LYS A 59 -0.74 5.41 7.20
N ASN A 60 0.44 5.57 6.60
CA ASN A 60 0.57 5.56 5.14
C ASN A 60 0.20 4.20 4.52
N LEU A 61 0.58 3.10 5.18
CA LEU A 61 0.21 1.75 4.74
C LEU A 61 -1.29 1.49 4.91
N LEU A 62 -1.86 1.98 6.01
CA LEU A 62 -3.30 1.90 6.26
C LEU A 62 -4.09 2.65 5.18
N ASP A 63 -3.71 3.90 4.90
CA ASP A 63 -4.34 4.73 3.87
C ASP A 63 -4.23 4.08 2.49
N LEU A 64 -3.06 3.57 2.12
CA LEU A 64 -2.84 2.87 0.86
C LEU A 64 -3.75 1.64 0.73
N GLY A 65 -3.83 0.82 1.78
CA GLY A 65 -4.70 -0.35 1.80
C GLY A 65 -6.18 0.01 1.67
N CYS A 66 -6.64 1.02 2.41
CA CYS A 66 -8.02 1.51 2.32
C CYS A 66 -8.34 2.06 0.93
N GLN A 67 -7.42 2.81 0.33
CA GLN A 67 -7.59 3.34 -1.02
C GLN A 67 -7.68 2.21 -2.05
N THR A 68 -6.80 1.21 -1.99
CA THR A 68 -6.86 0.03 -2.87
C THR A 68 -8.22 -0.67 -2.79
N VAL A 69 -8.78 -0.84 -1.59
CA VAL A 69 -10.12 -1.43 -1.41
C VAL A 69 -11.21 -0.54 -2.02
N ALA A 70 -11.12 0.78 -1.84
CA ALA A 70 -12.06 1.73 -2.44
C ALA A 70 -12.02 1.71 -3.97
N ASP A 71 -10.82 1.61 -4.56
CA ASP A 71 -10.62 1.52 -6.00
C ASP A 71 -11.21 0.22 -6.56
N MET A 72 -10.99 -0.91 -5.88
CA MET A 72 -11.61 -2.20 -6.26
C MET A 72 -13.13 -2.14 -6.26
N ILE A 73 -13.76 -1.42 -5.33
CA ILE A 73 -15.22 -1.25 -5.31
C ILE A 73 -15.67 -0.38 -6.49
N THR A 74 -14.98 0.72 -6.73
CA THR A 74 -15.31 1.68 -7.79
C THR A 74 -15.18 1.08 -9.18
N GLU A 75 -14.08 0.36 -9.44
CA GLU A 75 -13.84 -0.33 -10.72
C GLU A 75 -14.90 -1.39 -11.01
N ASN A 76 -15.29 -2.18 -10.01
CA ASN A 76 -16.36 -3.17 -10.18
C ASN A 76 -17.72 -2.50 -10.43
N GLN A 77 -17.96 -1.31 -9.90
CA GLN A 77 -19.21 -0.58 -10.09
C GLN A 77 -19.37 -0.04 -11.53
N TRP A 78 -18.26 0.35 -12.18
CA TRP A 78 -18.26 0.87 -13.55
C TRP A 78 -18.37 -0.25 -14.60
N ALA A 79 -18.19 -1.51 -14.21
CA ALA A 79 -18.39 -2.67 -15.09
C ALA A 79 -19.88 -3.06 -15.27
N PHE A 80 -20.80 -2.36 -14.60
CA PHE A 80 -22.25 -2.62 -14.64
C PHE A 80 -23.09 -1.46 -15.23
N GLU A 81 -22.44 -0.43 -15.78
CA GLU A 81 -23.09 0.63 -16.58
C GLU A 81 -22.75 0.46 -18.07
#